data_AF-A0A968XZU7-F1
#
_entry.id   AF-A0A968XZU7-F1
#
_cell.length_a   1.000
_cell.length_b   1.000
_cell.length_c   1.000
_cell.angle_alpha   90.00
_cell.angle_beta   90.00
_cell.angle_gamma   90.00
#
_symmetry.space_group_name_H-M   'P 1'
#
loop_
_entity.id
_entity.type
_entity.pdbx_description
1 polymer ?
#
loop_
_entity_poly.entity_id
_entity_poly.type
_entity_poly.pdbx_seq_one_letter_code
_entity_poly.pdbx_strand_id
1 'polypeptide(L)'
;MLSLFQMVTLEGWADLMNIQVYGCDRIGYDGALADFCQNPSTSPMSPLFFVSFIMLGAMIVINLLVGVMITSLEEAHQEQLATEKAATIAILQETETNLEDKLEELHAQLQQMQITLEEIRQKQR
;
A
#
# COMPACT_ATOMS: atom_id res chain seq x y z
N MET A 1 10.48 -15.02 25.37
CA MET A 1 10.47 -14.17 24.15
C MET A 1 10.21 -14.99 22.90
N LEU A 2 11.04 -15.99 22.57
CA LEU A 2 10.84 -16.84 21.37
C LEU A 2 9.48 -17.56 21.34
N SER A 3 9.04 -18.13 22.45
CA SER A 3 7.74 -18.82 22.55
C SER A 3 6.53 -17.89 22.34
N LEU A 4 6.61 -16.63 22.80
CA LEU A 4 5.57 -15.62 22.56
C LEU A 4 5.50 -15.24 21.08
N PHE A 5 6.66 -15.12 20.43
CA PHE A 5 6.72 -14.88 19.00
C PHE A 5 6.15 -16.06 18.19
N GLN A 6 6.47 -17.30 18.57
CA GLN A 6 5.88 -18.51 17.99
C GLN A 6 4.35 -18.55 18.16
N MET A 7 3.83 -18.13 19.32
CA MET A 7 2.40 -18.02 19.53
C MET A 7 1.73 -16.98 18.62
N VAL A 8 2.36 -15.82 18.40
CA VAL A 8 1.82 -14.79 17.49
C VAL A 8 1.85 -15.24 16.03
N THR A 9 2.86 -16.03 15.65
CA THR A 9 3.01 -16.60 14.29
C THR A 9 2.22 -17.90 14.10
N LEU A 10 1.54 -18.39 15.14
CA LEU A 10 0.79 -19.64 15.17
C LEU A 10 1.64 -20.90 14.89
N GLU A 11 2.92 -20.85 15.18
CA GLU A 11 3.82 -22.00 15.06
C GLU A 11 3.93 -22.74 16.40
N GLY A 12 3.65 -24.05 16.41
CA GLY A 12 3.84 -24.90 17.60
C GLY A 12 3.04 -24.52 18.86
N TRP A 13 2.08 -23.59 18.74
CA TRP A 13 1.32 -23.06 19.88
C TRP A 13 0.46 -24.13 20.56
N ALA A 14 -0.10 -25.06 19.78
CA ALA A 14 -0.93 -26.14 20.29
C ALA A 14 -0.09 -27.12 21.12
N ASP A 15 1.15 -27.39 20.71
CA ASP A 15 2.06 -28.25 21.45
C ASP A 15 2.48 -27.60 22.77
N LEU A 16 2.84 -26.30 22.74
CA LEU A 16 3.13 -25.53 23.96
C LEU A 16 1.95 -25.49 24.93
N MET A 17 0.73 -25.29 24.42
CA MET A 17 -0.49 -25.33 25.22
C MET A 17 -0.72 -26.73 25.81
N ASN A 18 -0.63 -27.78 25.00
CA ASN A 18 -0.87 -29.15 25.43
C ASN A 18 0.15 -29.60 26.48
N ILE A 19 1.43 -29.25 26.33
CA ILE A 19 2.46 -29.49 27.35
C ILE A 19 2.08 -28.83 28.67
N GLN A 20 1.57 -27.59 28.64
CA GLN A 20 1.17 -26.87 29.85
C GLN A 20 -0.13 -27.40 30.47
N VAL A 21 -1.05 -27.94 29.67
CA VAL A 21 -2.31 -28.54 30.14
C VAL A 21 -2.06 -29.91 30.77
N TYR A 22 -1.35 -30.79 30.07
CA TYR A 22 -1.25 -32.21 30.40
C TYR A 22 0.06 -32.57 31.12
N GLY A 23 1.06 -31.70 31.07
CA GLY A 23 2.40 -31.95 31.61
C GLY A 23 3.33 -32.55 30.56
N CYS A 24 4.62 -32.18 30.66
CA CYS A 24 5.65 -32.69 29.74
C CYS A 24 5.92 -34.20 29.86
N ASP A 25 5.45 -34.82 30.95
CA ASP A 25 5.56 -36.26 31.22
C ASP A 25 4.55 -37.08 30.40
N ARG A 26 3.47 -36.44 29.94
CA ARG A 26 2.40 -37.09 29.16
C ARG A 26 2.43 -36.70 27.70
N ILE A 27 2.64 -35.41 27.43
CA ILE A 27 2.63 -34.82 26.10
C ILE A 27 3.76 -33.81 26.08
N GLY A 28 4.87 -34.13 25.42
CA GLY A 28 6.01 -33.21 25.32
C GLY A 28 7.25 -33.81 24.69
N TYR A 29 7.90 -34.76 25.37
CA TYR A 29 9.20 -35.28 24.95
C TYR A 29 9.21 -36.80 24.94
N ASP A 30 9.70 -37.39 23.85
CA ASP A 30 9.91 -38.83 23.70
C ASP A 30 11.41 -39.17 23.56
N GLY A 31 11.74 -40.46 23.74
CA GLY A 31 13.10 -40.97 23.60
C GLY A 31 14.11 -40.27 24.51
N ALA A 32 15.25 -39.86 23.93
CA ALA A 32 16.34 -39.22 24.66
C ALA A 32 16.00 -37.82 25.22
N LEU A 33 14.87 -37.22 24.81
CA LEU A 33 14.42 -35.92 25.29
C LEU A 33 13.57 -36.02 26.56
N ALA A 34 13.08 -37.21 26.91
CA ALA A 34 12.24 -37.43 28.10
C ALA A 34 12.96 -37.02 29.40
N ASP A 35 14.28 -37.20 29.48
CA ASP A 35 15.11 -36.85 30.65
C ASP A 35 15.16 -35.33 30.95
N PHE A 36 14.74 -34.49 29.99
CA PHE A 36 14.65 -33.04 30.18
C PHE A 36 13.32 -32.59 30.83
N CYS A 37 12.32 -33.47 30.95
CA CYS A 37 11.09 -33.19 31.68
C CYS A 37 11.32 -33.34 33.19
N GLN A 38 11.87 -32.31 33.81
CA GLN A 38 12.10 -32.28 35.26
C GLN A 38 11.02 -31.42 35.93
N ASN A 39 10.22 -32.04 36.81
CA ASN A 39 9.08 -31.45 37.52
C ASN A 39 7.91 -31.04 36.59
N PRO A 40 7.13 -32.01 36.06
CA PRO A 40 5.95 -31.70 35.27
C PRO A 40 4.94 -30.90 36.10
N SER A 41 4.49 -29.78 35.53
CA SER A 41 3.46 -28.91 36.12
C SER A 41 2.32 -28.76 35.15
N THR A 42 1.10 -28.98 35.63
CA THR A 42 -0.12 -28.94 34.82
C THR A 42 -0.96 -27.74 35.22
N SER A 43 -1.47 -27.00 34.24
CA SER A 43 -2.43 -25.92 34.43
C SER A 43 -3.63 -26.13 33.49
N PRO A 44 -4.74 -26.73 33.98
CA PRO A 44 -5.92 -26.98 33.16
C PRO A 44 -6.56 -25.71 32.58
N MET A 45 -6.34 -24.56 33.21
CA MET A 45 -6.87 -23.26 32.76
C MET A 45 -5.94 -22.54 31.76
N SER A 46 -4.79 -23.11 31.43
CA SER A 46 -3.87 -22.53 30.45
C SER A 46 -4.48 -22.28 29.06
N PRO A 47 -5.44 -23.07 28.51
CA PRO A 47 -6.01 -22.80 27.19
C PRO A 47 -6.64 -21.40 27.08
N LEU A 48 -7.19 -20.87 28.17
CA LEU A 48 -7.76 -19.52 28.19
C LEU A 48 -6.69 -18.45 27.98
N PHE A 49 -5.50 -18.62 28.57
CA PHE A 49 -4.37 -17.73 28.35
C PHE A 49 -3.88 -17.81 26.91
N PHE A 50 -3.67 -19.02 26.37
CA PHE A 50 -3.18 -19.20 24.99
C PHE A 50 -4.14 -18.62 23.96
N VAL A 51 -5.43 -18.95 24.06
CA VAL A 51 -6.46 -18.47 23.12
C VAL A 51 -6.61 -16.94 23.21
N SER A 52 -6.66 -16.37 24.42
CA SER A 52 -6.77 -14.91 24.57
C SER A 52 -5.54 -14.18 24.03
N PHE A 53 -4.33 -14.70 24.28
CA PHE A 53 -3.10 -14.12 23.75
C PHE A 53 -3.03 -14.21 22.22
N ILE A 54 -3.41 -15.36 21.64
CA ILE A 54 -3.47 -15.54 20.18
C ILE A 54 -4.48 -14.58 19.55
N MET A 55 -5.68 -14.43 20.14
CA MET A 55 -6.70 -13.50 19.63
C MET A 55 -6.20 -12.05 19.64
N LEU A 56 -5.56 -11.62 20.75
CA LEU A 56 -4.98 -10.27 20.85
C LEU A 56 -3.82 -10.08 19.86
N GLY A 57 -2.92 -11.05 19.76
CA GLY A 57 -1.80 -11.02 18.82
C GLY A 57 -2.25 -10.95 17.37
N ALA A 58 -3.22 -11.80 16.99
CA ALA A 58 -3.79 -11.81 15.65
C ALA A 58 -4.47 -10.47 15.30
N MET A 59 -5.23 -9.88 16.23
CA MET A 59 -5.84 -8.56 16.02
C MET A 59 -4.79 -7.47 15.77
N ILE A 60 -3.70 -7.47 16.55
CA ILE A 60 -2.60 -6.51 16.37
C ILE A 60 -1.93 -6.70 15.00
N VAL A 61 -1.59 -7.94 14.65
CA VAL A 61 -0.93 -8.27 13.37
C VAL A 61 -1.81 -7.89 12.18
N ILE A 62 -3.11 -8.20 12.23
CA ILE A 62 -4.06 -7.86 11.17
C ILE A 62 -4.18 -6.34 11.03
N ASN A 63 -4.34 -5.60 12.14
CA ASN A 63 -4.45 -4.14 12.09
C ASN A 63 -3.19 -3.49 11.49
N LEU A 64 -2.01 -3.99 11.85
CA LEU A 64 -0.75 -3.51 11.29
C LEU A 64 -0.65 -3.83 9.79
N LEU A 65 -1.02 -5.04 9.38
CA LEU A 65 -1.01 -5.46 7.98
C LEU A 65 -1.97 -4.61 7.14
N VAL A 66 -3.19 -4.38 7.62
CA VAL A 66 -4.19 -3.53 6.96
C VAL A 66 -3.68 -2.09 6.84
N GLY A 67 -3.05 -1.55 7.90
CA GLY A 67 -2.44 -0.22 7.85
C GLY A 67 -1.40 -0.09 6.74
N VAL A 68 -0.43 -1.02 6.70
CA VAL A 68 0.62 -1.04 5.66
C VAL A 68 0.03 -1.23 4.26
N MET A 69 -0.96 -2.11 4.12
CA MET A 69 -1.64 -2.35 2.84
C MET A 69 -2.33 -1.08 2.32
N ILE A 70 -3.09 -0.39 3.17
CA ILE A 70 -3.77 0.86 2.79
C ILE A 70 -2.75 1.92 2.39
N THR A 71 -1.65 2.07 3.13
CA THR A 71 -0.58 3.01 2.76
C THR A 71 0.00 2.68 1.38
N SER A 72 0.28 1.42 1.09
CA SER A 72 0.80 1.02 -0.24
C SER A 72 -0.19 1.27 -1.38
N LEU A 73 -1.49 1.08 -1.12
CA LEU A 73 -2.55 1.34 -2.10
C LEU A 73 -2.73 2.85 -2.34
N GLU A 74 -2.68 3.64 -1.27
CA GLU A 74 -2.75 5.10 -1.36
C GLU A 74 -1.54 5.66 -2.12
N GLU A 75 -0.33 5.19 -1.82
CA GLU A 75 0.88 5.59 -2.55
C GLU A 75 0.77 5.28 -4.05
N ALA A 76 0.36 4.06 -4.40
CA ALA A 76 0.16 3.66 -5.79
C ALA A 76 -0.94 4.48 -6.49
N HIS A 77 -2.02 4.79 -5.80
CA HIS A 77 -3.10 5.61 -6.33
C HIS A 77 -2.68 7.07 -6.55
N GLN A 78 -1.96 7.65 -5.59
CA GLN A 78 -1.43 9.01 -5.69
C GLN A 78 -0.43 9.15 -6.85
N GLU A 79 0.43 8.15 -7.06
CA GLU A 79 1.34 8.14 -8.20
C GLU A 79 0.57 8.11 -9.54
N GLN A 80 -0.46 7.27 -9.65
CA GLN A 80 -1.32 7.23 -10.83
C GLN A 80 -1.99 8.59 -11.10
N LEU A 81 -2.60 9.21 -10.08
CA LEU A 81 -3.22 10.53 -10.22
C LEU A 81 -2.21 11.62 -10.59
N ALA A 82 -1.00 11.57 -10.04
CA ALA A 82 0.06 12.51 -10.38
C ALA A 82 0.48 12.37 -11.85
N THR A 83 0.61 11.13 -12.35
CA THR A 83 0.92 10.88 -13.76
C THR A 83 -0.20 11.32 -14.70
N GLU A 84 -1.47 11.07 -14.36
CA GLU A 84 -2.62 11.51 -15.16
C GLU A 84 -2.73 13.04 -15.21
N LYS A 85 -2.53 13.71 -14.06
CA LYS A 85 -2.49 15.18 -14.00
C LYS A 85 -1.33 15.74 -14.80
N ALA A 86 -0.13 15.17 -14.70
CA ALA A 86 1.03 15.60 -15.48
C ALA A 86 0.78 15.45 -16.98
N ALA A 87 0.20 14.33 -17.42
CA ALA A 87 -0.18 14.12 -18.82
C ALA A 87 -1.24 15.14 -19.28
N THR A 88 -2.25 15.40 -18.45
CA THR A 88 -3.30 16.39 -18.76
C THR A 88 -2.72 17.80 -18.86
N ILE A 89 -1.84 18.20 -17.93
CA ILE A 89 -1.17 19.52 -17.96
C ILE A 89 -0.30 19.65 -19.21
N ALA A 90 0.43 18.61 -19.60
CA ALA A 90 1.24 18.61 -20.82
C ALA A 90 0.37 18.83 -22.08
N ILE A 91 -0.78 18.15 -22.18
CA ILE A 91 -1.74 18.35 -23.27
C ILE A 91 -2.28 19.78 -23.27
N LEU A 92 -2.65 20.33 -22.10
CA LEU A 92 -3.16 21.70 -22.01
C LEU A 92 -2.12 22.74 -22.44
N GLN A 93 -0.86 22.58 -22.02
CA GLN A 93 0.24 23.44 -22.46
C GLN A 93 0.48 23.34 -23.97
N GLU A 94 0.42 22.13 -24.54
CA GLU A 94 0.52 21.94 -25.99
C GLU A 94 -0.67 22.60 -26.72
N THR A 95 -1.88 22.54 -26.18
CA THR A 95 -3.03 23.23 -26.80
C THR A 95 -2.92 24.75 -26.70
N GLU A 96 -2.46 25.28 -25.57
CA GLU A 96 -2.29 26.72 -25.36
C GLU A 96 -1.26 27.29 -26.35
N THR A 97 -0.09 26.67 -26.44
CA THR A 97 0.96 27.05 -27.41
C THR A 97 0.47 26.98 -28.86
N ASN A 98 -0.22 25.90 -29.25
CA ASN A 98 -0.81 25.79 -30.59
C ASN A 98 -1.88 26.86 -30.89
N LEU A 99 -2.64 27.30 -29.87
CA LEU A 99 -3.63 28.36 -30.02
C LEU A 99 -2.95 29.72 -30.21
N GLU A 100 -1.89 29.99 -29.45
CA GLU A 100 -1.08 31.20 -29.57
C GLU A 100 -0.48 31.34 -30.98
N ASP A 101 0.16 30.27 -31.50
CA ASP A 101 0.75 30.25 -32.84
C ASP A 101 -0.29 30.55 -33.94
N LYS A 102 -1.48 29.93 -33.86
CA LYS A 102 -2.57 30.18 -34.82
C LYS A 102 -3.11 31.61 -34.76
N LEU A 103 -3.08 32.23 -33.58
CA LEU A 103 -3.57 33.59 -33.39
C LEU A 103 -2.59 34.62 -33.96
N GLU A 104 -1.28 34.36 -33.85
CA GLU A 104 -0.24 35.12 -34.54
C GLU A 104 -0.37 35.00 -36.06
N GLU A 105 -0.57 33.80 -36.59
CA GLU A 105 -0.75 33.59 -38.03
C GLU A 105 -1.99 34.31 -38.58
N LEU A 106 -3.12 34.26 -37.86
CA LEU A 106 -4.34 34.97 -38.25
C LEU A 106 -4.13 36.50 -38.25
N HIS A 107 -3.40 37.04 -37.26
CA HIS A 107 -3.05 38.46 -37.22
C HIS A 107 -2.22 38.87 -38.44
N ALA A 108 -1.22 38.06 -38.80
CA ALA A 108 -0.38 38.32 -39.97
C ALA A 108 -1.21 38.33 -41.27
N GLN A 109 -2.14 37.39 -41.43
CA GLN A 109 -3.04 37.34 -42.60
C GLN A 109 -3.95 38.58 -42.70
N LEU A 110 -4.52 39.03 -41.58
CA LEU A 110 -5.37 40.23 -41.55
C LEU A 110 -4.57 41.49 -41.92
N GLN A 111 -3.36 41.65 -41.40
CA GLN A 111 -2.49 42.76 -41.76
C GLN A 111 -2.16 42.75 -43.25
N GLN A 112 -1.82 41.58 -43.81
CA GLN A 112 -1.52 41.45 -45.23
C GLN A 112 -2.72 41.80 -46.11
N MET A 113 -3.92 41.36 -45.72
CA MET A 113 -5.16 41.67 -46.42
C MET A 113 -5.48 43.18 -46.38
N GLN A 114 -5.26 43.84 -45.24
CA GLN A 114 -5.43 45.30 -45.10
C GLN A 114 -4.50 46.07 -46.04
N ILE A 115 -3.21 45.71 -46.08
CA ILE A 115 -2.23 46.32 -46.98
C ILE A 115 -2.67 46.16 -48.44
N THR A 116 -3.06 44.94 -48.82
CA THR A 116 -3.52 44.64 -50.19
C THR A 116 -4.74 45.48 -50.57
N LEU A 117 -5.70 45.65 -49.65
CA LEU A 117 -6.88 46.50 -49.88
C LEU A 117 -6.51 47.97 -50.05
N GLU A 118 -5.56 48.51 -49.27
CA GLU A 118 -5.07 49.88 -49.42
C GLU A 118 -4.38 50.10 -50.78
N GLU A 119 -3.56 49.14 -51.23
CA GLU A 119 -2.92 49.19 -52.54
C GLU A 119 -3.94 49.21 -53.69
N ILE A 120 -4.97 48.35 -53.62
CA ILE A 120 -6.05 48.33 -54.62
C ILE A 120 -6.80 49.67 -54.61
N ARG A 121 -7.08 50.22 -53.42
CA ARG A 121 -7.80 51.49 -53.28
C ARG A 121 -7.00 52.67 -53.84
N GLN A 122 -5.67 52.67 -53.71
CA GLN A 122 -4.81 53.67 -54.34
C GLN A 122 -4.78 53.55 -55.86
N LYS A 123 -4.75 52.33 -56.41
CA LYS A 123 -4.75 52.11 -57.87
C LYS A 123 -6.07 52.49 -58.57
N GLN A 124 -7.18 52.60 -57.83
CA GLN A 124 -8.48 53.01 -58.37
C GLN A 124 -8.75 54.53 -58.29
N ARG A 125 -7.85 55.33 -57.72
CA ARG A 125 -7.88 56.81 -57.79
C ARG A 125 -6.95 57.32 -58.87
#